data_AF-A0A662UUC9-F1
#
_entry.id   AF-A0A662UUC9-F1
#
_cell.length_a   1.000
_cell.length_b   1.000
_cell.length_c   1.000
_cell.angle_alpha   90.00
_cell.angle_beta   90.00
_cell.angle_gamma   90.00
#
_symmetry.space_group_name_H-M   'P 1'
#
loop_
_entity.id
_entity.type
_entity.pdbx_description
1 polymer ?
#
loop_
_entity_poly.entity_id
_entity_poly.type
_entity_poly.pdbx_seq_one_letter_code
_entity_poly.pdbx_strand_id
1 'polypeptide(L)'
;MVNIGNLLQRNILNALKRLIQELLSYSNKEKDQFVKQVIDRLERNYSMLDRVKPPMIPTRRFIYAVENLLSKLFKLNSVAKEYMDKRISLEEFRRIVSEYEDALRLYANIASSERIKMSIYMVLPQITLLATIAYQVFLLGLPLSLHILSLAFTLLAASLFVLLINPILSYIINVANVFLVLNTILSSMSISKALSHIMLIILYMLTLITSITYIHVLYITSSRKSVSMVEKTLLTLLRDIGLKTSESKTSGEKNKEEEYKKLYNELKGIYKDMYGEFGEEYFRFRYMILLVNGMPPNEILKKFLSEIRNIRIRKDN
;
A
#
# COMPACT_ATOMS: atom_id res chain seq x y z
N MET A 1 3.58 -5.38 9.98
CA MET A 1 3.89 -5.06 8.58
C MET A 1 2.83 -4.08 8.08
N VAL A 2 3.20 -2.87 7.64
CA VAL A 2 2.21 -1.89 7.15
C VAL A 2 1.88 -2.24 5.69
N ASN A 3 0.63 -2.57 5.41
CA ASN A 3 0.18 -2.78 4.03
C ASN A 3 0.01 -1.40 3.35
N ILE A 4 0.86 -1.12 2.36
CA ILE A 4 0.87 0.14 1.58
C ILE A 4 -0.50 0.41 0.96
N GLY A 5 -1.18 -0.61 0.44
CA GLY A 5 -2.51 -0.49 -0.11
C GLY A 5 -3.54 0.02 0.91
N ASN A 6 -3.49 -0.50 2.14
CA ASN A 6 -4.38 -0.04 3.22
C ASN A 6 -4.10 1.41 3.61
N LEU A 7 -2.83 1.80 3.61
CA LEU A 7 -2.41 3.16 3.93
C LEU A 7 -2.89 4.17 2.87
N LEU A 8 -2.74 3.82 1.59
CA LEU A 8 -3.26 4.60 0.46
C LEU A 8 -4.77 4.77 0.55
N GLN A 9 -5.50 3.66 0.74
CA GLN A 9 -6.96 3.68 0.87
C GLN A 9 -7.42 4.55 2.03
N ARG A 10 -6.80 4.43 3.21
CA ARG A 10 -7.13 5.24 4.40
C ARG A 10 -6.97 6.73 4.13
N ASN A 11 -5.95 7.12 3.39
CA ASN A 11 -5.73 8.52 3.04
C ASN A 11 -6.80 9.05 2.07
N ILE A 12 -7.17 8.25 1.07
CA ILE A 12 -8.25 8.60 0.13
C ILE A 12 -9.59 8.73 0.87
N LEU A 13 -9.90 7.80 1.79
CA LEU A 13 -11.09 7.86 2.65
C LEU A 13 -11.12 9.14 3.50
N ASN A 14 -10.00 9.46 4.16
CA ASN A 14 -9.91 10.66 4.99
C ASN A 14 -10.12 11.96 4.19
N ALA A 15 -9.54 12.03 2.99
CA ALA A 15 -9.71 13.18 2.10
C ALA A 15 -11.16 13.33 1.64
N LEU A 16 -11.79 12.24 1.21
CA LEU A 16 -13.20 12.24 0.79
C LEU A 16 -14.14 12.61 1.95
N LYS A 17 -13.88 12.09 3.16
CA LYS A 17 -14.67 12.42 4.35
C LYS A 17 -14.61 13.90 4.70
N ARG A 18 -13.43 14.53 4.58
CA ARG A 18 -13.27 15.97 4.80
C ARG A 18 -14.01 16.79 3.77
N LEU A 19 -13.89 16.43 2.49
CA LEU A 19 -14.63 17.09 1.43
C LEU A 19 -16.15 17.05 1.68
N ILE A 20 -16.68 15.88 2.07
CA ILE A 20 -18.09 15.72 2.44
C ILE A 20 -18.47 16.66 3.58
N GLN A 21 -17.64 16.77 4.62
CA GLN A 21 -17.87 17.68 5.75
C GLN A 21 -17.84 19.16 5.35
N GLU A 22 -16.92 19.55 4.47
CA GLU A 22 -16.83 20.93 3.93
C GLU A 22 -18.09 21.28 3.13
N LEU A 23 -18.52 20.39 2.24
CA LEU A 23 -19.73 20.58 1.43
C LEU A 23 -21.01 20.59 2.27
N LEU A 24 -21.11 19.74 3.29
CA LEU A 24 -22.23 19.75 4.25
C LEU A 24 -22.30 21.09 4.98
N SER A 25 -21.16 21.60 5.44
CA SER A 25 -21.07 22.90 6.12
C SER A 25 -21.49 24.04 5.20
N TYR A 26 -21.07 24.01 3.94
CA TYR A 26 -21.46 24.97 2.92
C TYR A 26 -22.98 24.91 2.62
N SER A 27 -23.51 23.72 2.35
CA SER A 27 -24.93 23.51 2.03
C SER A 27 -25.84 24.01 3.16
N ASN A 28 -25.48 23.76 4.41
CA ASN A 28 -26.22 24.26 5.57
C ASN A 28 -26.18 25.79 5.68
N LYS A 29 -25.02 26.41 5.39
CA LYS A 29 -24.82 27.85 5.49
C LYS A 29 -25.53 28.63 4.37
N GLU A 30 -25.36 28.19 3.13
CA GLU A 30 -25.90 28.86 1.94
C GLU A 30 -27.33 28.38 1.58
N LYS A 31 -27.88 27.40 2.31
CA LYS A 31 -29.17 26.73 2.02
C LYS A 31 -29.26 26.14 0.62
N ASP A 32 -28.11 25.74 0.05
CA ASP A 32 -28.03 25.14 -1.28
C ASP A 32 -28.45 23.66 -1.22
N GLN A 33 -29.70 23.38 -1.59
CA GLN A 33 -30.24 22.02 -1.62
C GLN A 33 -29.72 21.18 -2.79
N PHE A 34 -29.19 21.80 -3.85
CA PHE A 34 -28.75 21.08 -5.04
C PHE A 34 -27.40 20.38 -4.85
N VAL A 35 -26.56 20.92 -3.97
CA VAL A 35 -25.30 20.30 -3.51
C VAL A 35 -25.57 19.02 -2.70
N LYS A 36 -26.74 18.89 -2.07
CA LYS A 36 -27.09 17.70 -1.28
C LYS A 36 -27.05 16.42 -2.10
N GLN A 37 -27.48 16.48 -3.36
CA GLN A 37 -27.38 15.35 -4.30
C GLN A 37 -25.92 14.95 -4.59
N VAL A 38 -25.00 15.91 -4.59
CA VAL A 38 -23.55 15.63 -4.74
C VAL A 38 -23.01 14.98 -3.48
N ILE A 39 -23.40 15.48 -2.30
CA ILE A 39 -23.01 14.92 -1.00
C ILE A 39 -23.44 13.45 -0.92
N ASP A 40 -24.70 13.14 -1.23
CA ASP A 40 -25.22 11.75 -1.21
C ASP A 40 -24.42 10.82 -2.15
N ARG A 41 -24.00 11.33 -3.32
CA ARG A 41 -23.13 10.58 -4.24
C ARG A 41 -21.75 10.32 -3.62
N LEU A 42 -21.14 11.33 -3.02
CA LEU A 42 -19.83 11.19 -2.37
C LEU A 42 -19.86 10.27 -1.15
N GLU A 43 -20.95 10.25 -0.38
CA GLU A 43 -21.14 9.31 0.74
C GLU A 43 -21.27 7.86 0.27
N ARG A 44 -21.98 7.63 -0.85
CA ARG A 44 -22.01 6.31 -1.51
C ARG A 44 -20.62 5.90 -1.98
N ASN A 45 -19.86 6.82 -2.55
CA ASN A 45 -18.48 6.57 -2.99
C ASN A 45 -17.56 6.26 -1.80
N TYR A 46 -17.72 6.96 -0.69
CA TYR A 46 -17.01 6.69 0.56
C TYR A 46 -17.28 5.27 1.05
N SER A 47 -18.56 4.88 1.10
CA SER A 47 -19.00 3.55 1.52
C SER A 47 -18.48 2.45 0.59
N MET A 48 -18.45 2.71 -0.72
CA MET A 48 -17.88 1.79 -1.71
C MET A 48 -16.38 1.63 -1.48
N LEU A 49 -15.64 2.74 -1.33
CA LEU A 49 -14.20 2.74 -1.11
C LEU A 49 -13.83 2.02 0.20
N ASP A 50 -14.59 2.21 1.28
CA ASP A 50 -14.32 1.60 2.58
C ASP A 50 -14.42 0.07 2.57
N ARG A 51 -15.27 -0.47 1.69
CA ARG A 51 -15.45 -1.92 1.50
C ARG A 51 -14.37 -2.56 0.65
N VAL A 52 -13.63 -1.78 -0.15
CA VAL A 52 -12.55 -2.32 -0.98
C VAL A 52 -11.43 -2.82 -0.07
N LYS A 53 -10.86 -3.98 -0.38
CA LYS A 53 -9.66 -4.47 0.30
C LYS A 53 -8.53 -4.54 -0.72
N PRO A 54 -7.42 -3.82 -0.50
CA PRO A 54 -6.31 -3.79 -1.45
C PRO A 54 -5.55 -5.13 -1.45
N PRO A 55 -4.81 -5.43 -2.53
CA PRO A 55 -3.96 -6.61 -2.58
C PRO A 55 -2.86 -6.54 -1.52
N MET A 56 -2.39 -7.71 -1.07
CA MET A 56 -1.35 -7.78 -0.05
C MET A 56 0.01 -7.32 -0.57
N ILE A 57 0.27 -7.59 -1.86
CA ILE A 57 1.42 -7.06 -2.59
C ILE A 57 0.88 -6.14 -3.69
N PRO A 58 1.22 -4.84 -3.69
CA PRO A 58 0.80 -3.91 -4.73
C PRO A 58 1.39 -4.30 -6.10
N THR A 59 0.53 -4.44 -7.11
CA THR A 59 0.96 -4.66 -8.49
C THR A 59 1.02 -3.35 -9.27
N ARG A 60 1.76 -3.30 -10.39
CA ARG A 60 1.82 -2.10 -11.23
C ARG A 60 0.44 -1.61 -11.67
N ARG A 61 -0.46 -2.55 -11.99
CA ARG A 61 -1.84 -2.26 -12.39
C ARG A 61 -2.65 -1.66 -11.24
N PHE A 62 -2.49 -2.19 -10.03
CA PHE A 62 -3.09 -1.61 -8.83
C PHE A 62 -2.57 -0.19 -8.56
N ILE A 63 -1.26 0.04 -8.68
CA ILE A 63 -0.66 1.37 -8.50
C ILE A 63 -1.23 2.37 -9.51
N TYR A 64 -1.31 2.02 -10.80
CA TYR A 64 -1.92 2.86 -11.82
C TYR A 64 -3.38 3.24 -11.48
N ALA A 65 -4.16 2.28 -10.97
CA ALA A 65 -5.53 2.54 -10.55
C ALA A 65 -5.61 3.52 -9.38
N VAL A 66 -4.68 3.42 -8.42
CA VAL A 66 -4.54 4.37 -7.30
C VAL A 66 -4.19 5.76 -7.82
N GLU A 67 -3.22 5.88 -8.73
CA GLU A 67 -2.80 7.16 -9.32
C GLU A 67 -3.96 7.86 -10.03
N ASN A 68 -4.72 7.13 -10.83
CA ASN A 68 -5.91 7.66 -11.50
C ASN A 68 -6.96 8.14 -10.50
N LEU A 69 -7.28 7.33 -9.49
CA LEU A 69 -8.27 7.69 -8.46
C LEU A 69 -7.85 8.95 -7.68
N LEU A 70 -6.58 9.04 -7.30
CA LEU A 70 -6.05 10.20 -6.60
C LEU A 70 -6.10 11.46 -7.46
N SER A 71 -5.68 11.37 -8.73
CA SER A 71 -5.77 12.49 -9.68
C SER A 71 -7.20 13.04 -9.77
N LYS A 72 -8.20 12.15 -9.86
CA LYS A 72 -9.62 12.55 -9.88
C LYS A 72 -10.09 13.13 -8.54
N LEU A 73 -9.63 12.59 -7.40
CA LEU A 73 -9.96 13.14 -6.08
C LEU A 73 -9.39 14.55 -5.88
N PHE A 74 -8.18 14.82 -6.36
CA PHE A 74 -7.61 16.16 -6.29
C PHE A 74 -8.38 17.16 -7.15
N LYS A 75 -8.69 16.76 -8.39
CA LYS A 75 -9.56 17.56 -9.27
C LYS A 75 -10.90 17.85 -8.60
N LEU A 76 -11.51 16.83 -7.97
CA LEU A 76 -12.76 16.97 -7.24
C LEU A 76 -12.64 17.98 -6.08
N ASN A 77 -11.57 17.92 -5.29
CA ASN A 77 -11.34 18.87 -4.19
C ASN A 77 -11.14 20.31 -4.69
N SER A 78 -10.40 20.52 -5.78
CA SER A 78 -10.21 21.86 -6.37
C SER A 78 -11.53 22.44 -6.85
N VAL A 79 -12.26 21.66 -7.63
CA VAL A 79 -13.54 22.03 -8.23
C VAL A 79 -14.59 22.29 -7.16
N ALA A 80 -14.58 21.52 -6.06
CA ALA A 80 -15.45 21.79 -4.92
C ALA A 80 -15.18 23.16 -4.28
N LYS A 81 -13.91 23.57 -4.13
CA LYS A 81 -13.56 24.90 -3.62
C LYS A 81 -14.00 26.00 -4.57
N GLU A 82 -13.71 25.84 -5.87
CA GLU A 82 -14.17 26.79 -6.90
C GLU A 82 -15.69 26.91 -6.95
N TYR A 83 -16.42 25.81 -6.71
CA TYR A 83 -17.87 25.80 -6.62
C TYR A 83 -18.35 26.57 -5.39
N MET A 84 -17.77 26.32 -4.21
CA MET A 84 -18.11 27.03 -2.98
C MET A 84 -17.84 28.55 -3.11
N ASP A 85 -16.81 28.92 -3.85
CA ASP A 85 -16.48 30.30 -4.21
C ASP A 85 -17.36 30.88 -5.34
N LYS A 86 -18.37 30.14 -5.82
CA LYS A 86 -19.32 30.51 -6.89
C LYS A 86 -18.63 30.82 -8.24
N ARG A 87 -17.45 30.25 -8.49
CA ARG A 87 -16.67 30.46 -9.73
C ARG A 87 -17.02 29.48 -10.84
N ILE A 88 -17.62 28.34 -10.49
CA ILE A 88 -18.05 27.31 -11.44
C ILE A 88 -19.49 26.89 -11.20
N SER A 89 -20.11 26.30 -12.21
CA SER A 89 -21.49 25.82 -12.13
C SER A 89 -21.61 24.47 -11.41
N LEU A 90 -22.80 24.19 -10.90
CA LEU A 90 -23.13 22.88 -10.34
C LEU A 90 -22.98 21.75 -11.37
N GLU A 91 -23.31 22.01 -12.64
CA GLU A 91 -23.22 21.03 -13.73
C GLU A 91 -21.76 20.58 -13.93
N GLU A 92 -20.84 21.54 -13.91
CA GLU A 92 -19.41 21.26 -14.00
C GLU A 92 -18.93 20.47 -12.78
N PHE A 93 -19.36 20.84 -11.57
CA PHE A 93 -19.04 20.08 -10.37
C PHE A 93 -19.56 18.63 -10.46
N ARG A 94 -20.81 18.42 -10.89
CA ARG A 94 -21.42 17.10 -11.10
C ARG A 94 -20.67 16.27 -12.13
N ARG A 95 -20.17 16.87 -13.20
CA ARG A 95 -19.33 16.19 -14.21
C ARG A 95 -18.07 15.62 -13.55
N ILE A 96 -17.40 16.41 -12.70
CA ILE A 96 -16.17 15.97 -12.03
C ILE A 96 -16.45 14.89 -10.98
N VAL A 97 -17.59 14.95 -10.30
CA VAL A 97 -18.06 13.86 -9.43
C VAL A 97 -18.25 12.57 -10.22
N SER A 98 -18.84 12.61 -11.41
CA SER A 98 -18.98 11.44 -12.29
C SER A 98 -17.61 10.89 -12.74
N GLU A 99 -16.65 11.75 -13.13
CA GLU A 99 -15.29 11.31 -13.46
C GLU A 99 -14.61 10.60 -12.29
N TYR A 100 -14.83 11.07 -11.06
CA TYR A 100 -14.32 10.44 -9.84
C TYR A 100 -15.00 9.08 -9.58
N GLU A 101 -16.32 8.98 -9.77
CA GLU A 101 -17.07 7.72 -9.64
C GLU A 101 -16.55 6.64 -10.59
N ASP A 102 -16.29 7.00 -11.84
CA ASP A 102 -15.75 6.06 -12.83
C ASP A 102 -14.34 5.58 -12.45
N ALA A 103 -13.49 6.49 -11.97
CA ALA A 103 -12.17 6.13 -11.46
C ALA A 103 -12.25 5.24 -10.21
N LEU A 104 -13.21 5.48 -9.32
CA LEU A 104 -13.44 4.66 -8.13
C LEU A 104 -13.91 3.25 -8.50
N ARG A 105 -14.83 3.12 -9.47
CA ARG A 105 -15.27 1.81 -9.98
C ARG A 105 -14.11 1.04 -10.59
N LEU A 106 -13.29 1.70 -11.41
CA LEU A 106 -12.09 1.10 -11.99
C LEU A 106 -11.12 0.63 -10.90
N TYR A 107 -10.85 1.48 -9.90
CA TYR A 107 -10.02 1.13 -8.74
C TYR A 107 -10.56 -0.08 -7.99
N ALA A 108 -11.85 -0.09 -7.65
CA ALA A 108 -12.46 -1.19 -6.90
C ALA A 108 -12.36 -2.53 -7.65
N ASN A 109 -12.63 -2.51 -8.96
CA ASN A 109 -12.52 -3.69 -9.83
C ASN A 109 -11.08 -4.22 -9.89
N ILE A 110 -10.10 -3.33 -10.10
CA ILE A 110 -8.68 -3.72 -10.15
C ILE A 110 -8.21 -4.21 -8.78
N ALA A 111 -8.53 -3.51 -7.69
CA ALA A 111 -8.14 -3.91 -6.34
C ALA A 111 -8.67 -5.31 -5.99
N SER A 112 -9.94 -5.59 -6.30
CA SER A 112 -10.55 -6.90 -6.08
C SER A 112 -9.88 -8.00 -6.92
N SER A 113 -9.74 -7.76 -8.22
CA SER A 113 -9.13 -8.72 -9.14
C SER A 113 -7.67 -9.03 -8.78
N GLU A 114 -6.87 -8.01 -8.49
CA GLU A 114 -5.46 -8.17 -8.13
C GLU A 114 -5.31 -8.82 -6.75
N ARG A 115 -6.24 -8.56 -5.81
CA ARG A 115 -6.26 -9.22 -4.50
C ARG A 115 -6.47 -10.73 -4.65
N ILE A 116 -7.45 -11.16 -5.44
CA ILE A 116 -7.70 -12.59 -5.70
C ILE A 116 -6.47 -13.23 -6.36
N LYS A 117 -5.94 -12.59 -7.41
CA LYS A 117 -4.76 -13.07 -8.12
C LYS A 117 -3.56 -13.24 -7.19
N MET A 118 -3.32 -12.24 -6.33
CA MET A 118 -2.22 -12.28 -5.38
C MET A 118 -2.43 -13.33 -4.29
N SER A 119 -3.66 -13.50 -3.80
CA SER A 119 -4.00 -14.58 -2.86
C SER A 119 -3.69 -15.96 -3.45
N ILE A 120 -4.00 -16.21 -4.72
CA ILE A 120 -3.67 -17.47 -5.40
C ILE A 120 -2.15 -17.67 -5.45
N TYR A 121 -1.40 -16.65 -5.88
CA TYR A 121 0.07 -16.77 -5.96
C TYR A 121 0.73 -16.99 -4.60
N MET A 122 0.18 -16.44 -3.52
CA MET A 122 0.76 -16.61 -2.19
C MET A 122 0.57 -18.01 -1.60
N VAL A 123 -0.35 -18.81 -2.12
CA VAL A 123 -0.56 -20.20 -1.66
C VAL A 123 0.36 -21.19 -2.43
N LEU A 124 1.03 -20.71 -3.48
CA LEU A 124 1.84 -21.54 -4.37
C LEU A 124 2.96 -22.31 -3.65
N PRO A 125 3.71 -21.74 -2.68
CA PRO A 125 4.72 -22.48 -1.92
C PRO A 125 4.15 -23.66 -1.09
N GLN A 126 2.92 -23.54 -0.59
CA GLN A 126 2.25 -24.61 0.16
C GLN A 126 1.74 -25.70 -0.78
N ILE A 127 1.21 -25.32 -1.96
CA ILE A 127 0.78 -26.26 -2.99
C ILE A 127 1.96 -27.07 -3.52
N THR A 128 3.11 -26.44 -3.79
CA THR A 128 4.30 -27.15 -4.27
C THR A 128 4.84 -28.12 -3.22
N LEU A 129 4.81 -27.76 -1.94
CA LEU A 129 5.19 -28.67 -0.86
C LEU A 129 4.24 -29.88 -0.79
N LEU A 130 2.93 -29.63 -0.78
CA LEU A 130 1.92 -30.70 -0.75
C LEU A 130 2.07 -31.65 -1.93
N ALA A 131 2.25 -31.11 -3.14
CA ALA A 131 2.45 -31.89 -4.35
C ALA A 131 3.74 -32.73 -4.28
N THR A 132 4.82 -32.18 -3.71
CA THR A 132 6.10 -32.90 -3.54
C THR A 132 5.95 -34.07 -2.55
N ILE A 133 5.27 -33.86 -1.43
CA ILE A 133 5.00 -34.92 -0.45
C ILE A 133 4.10 -36.00 -1.07
N ALA A 134 3.06 -35.61 -1.80
CA ALA A 134 2.18 -36.56 -2.49
C ALA A 134 2.94 -37.37 -3.56
N TYR A 135 3.79 -36.71 -4.34
CA TYR A 135 4.64 -37.36 -5.34
C TYR A 135 5.58 -38.39 -4.69
N GLN A 136 6.22 -38.03 -3.57
CA GLN A 136 7.08 -38.92 -2.80
C GLN A 136 6.34 -40.19 -2.33
N VAL A 137 5.19 -40.02 -1.69
CA VAL A 137 4.48 -41.11 -1.02
C VAL A 137 3.76 -42.01 -2.03
N PHE A 138 3.02 -41.42 -2.97
CA PHE A 138 2.11 -42.20 -3.84
C PHE A 138 2.76 -42.64 -5.15
N LEU A 139 3.65 -41.84 -5.74
CA LEU A 139 4.24 -42.15 -7.05
C LEU A 139 5.60 -42.82 -6.94
N LEU A 140 6.46 -42.37 -6.02
CA LEU A 140 7.78 -42.98 -5.84
C LEU A 140 7.80 -44.14 -4.84
N GLY A 141 6.71 -44.37 -4.10
CA GLY A 141 6.64 -45.43 -3.09
C GLY A 141 7.77 -45.31 -2.05
N LEU A 142 8.07 -44.08 -1.64
CA LEU A 142 9.06 -43.74 -0.62
C LEU A 142 8.34 -43.19 0.62
N PRO A 143 7.65 -44.06 1.39
CA PRO A 143 6.83 -43.63 2.50
C PRO A 143 7.68 -42.98 3.60
N LEU A 144 7.18 -41.88 4.14
CA LEU A 144 7.68 -41.31 5.38
C LEU A 144 7.11 -42.09 6.57
N SER A 145 7.82 -42.08 7.70
CA SER A 145 7.23 -42.61 8.93
C SER A 145 5.95 -41.84 9.27
N LEU A 146 4.97 -42.52 9.88
CA LEU A 146 3.68 -41.93 10.23
C LEU A 146 3.82 -40.64 11.07
N HIS A 147 4.79 -40.61 11.99
CA HIS A 147 5.08 -39.43 12.80
C HIS A 147 5.55 -38.24 11.96
N ILE A 148 6.47 -38.48 11.02
CA ILE A 148 7.03 -37.43 10.15
C ILE A 148 5.96 -36.92 9.19
N LEU A 149 5.14 -37.82 8.63
CA LEU A 149 4.03 -37.46 7.76
C LEU A 149 2.97 -36.64 8.50
N SER A 150 2.58 -37.06 9.72
CA SER A 150 1.64 -36.35 10.58
C SER A 150 2.15 -34.94 10.93
N LEU A 151 3.42 -34.83 11.30
CA LEU A 151 4.04 -33.55 11.62
C LEU A 151 4.12 -32.64 10.38
N ALA A 152 4.49 -33.20 9.22
CA ALA A 152 4.56 -32.46 7.97
C ALA A 152 3.19 -31.91 7.53
N PHE A 153 2.11 -32.69 7.65
CA PHE A 153 0.76 -32.21 7.36
C PHE A 153 0.29 -31.16 8.39
N THR A 154 0.64 -31.33 9.66
CA THR A 154 0.32 -30.34 10.70
C THR A 154 1.00 -29.01 10.42
N LEU A 155 2.29 -29.02 10.05
CA LEU A 155 3.03 -27.81 9.66
C LEU A 155 2.47 -27.19 8.38
N LEU A 156 2.02 -27.99 7.41
CA LEU A 156 1.39 -27.49 6.19
C LEU A 156 0.03 -26.83 6.46
N ALA A 157 -0.79 -27.42 7.33
CA ALA A 157 -2.05 -26.81 7.77
C ALA A 157 -1.80 -25.51 8.55
N ALA A 158 -0.82 -25.53 9.46
CA ALA A 158 -0.41 -24.34 10.21
C ALA A 158 0.11 -23.24 9.28
N SER A 159 0.92 -23.57 8.26
CA SER A 159 1.41 -22.58 7.31
C SER A 159 0.26 -21.96 6.50
N LEU A 160 -0.72 -22.75 6.04
CA LEU A 160 -1.89 -22.23 5.33
C LEU A 160 -2.73 -21.28 6.21
N PHE A 161 -2.96 -21.64 7.47
CA PHE A 161 -3.69 -20.77 8.40
C PHE A 161 -2.94 -19.47 8.67
N VAL A 162 -1.64 -19.58 8.97
CA VAL A 162 -0.76 -18.44 9.28
C VAL A 162 -0.56 -17.53 8.06
N LEU A 163 -0.72 -18.03 6.83
CA LEU A 163 -0.59 -17.23 5.60
C LEU A 163 -1.53 -16.02 5.58
N LEU A 164 -2.70 -16.13 6.19
CA LEU A 164 -3.71 -15.07 6.27
C LEU A 164 -3.35 -13.96 7.28
N ILE A 165 -2.48 -14.28 8.25
CA ILE A 165 -2.15 -13.42 9.39
C ILE A 165 -0.73 -12.87 9.26
N ASN A 166 0.24 -13.77 9.10
CA ASN A 166 1.65 -13.48 8.95
C ASN A 166 2.26 -14.33 7.81
N PRO A 167 2.19 -13.82 6.58
CA PRO A 167 2.72 -14.49 5.39
C PRO A 167 4.21 -14.87 5.47
N ILE A 168 5.04 -14.03 6.10
CA ILE A 168 6.46 -14.34 6.30
C ILE A 168 6.59 -15.58 7.19
N LEU A 169 5.90 -15.58 8.34
CA LEU A 169 5.93 -16.71 9.27
C LEU A 169 5.39 -17.99 8.63
N SER A 170 4.36 -17.88 7.79
CA SER A 170 3.83 -19.01 7.01
C SER A 170 4.90 -19.66 6.14
N TYR A 171 5.66 -18.85 5.39
CA TYR A 171 6.74 -19.38 4.56
C TYR A 171 7.93 -19.89 5.37
N ILE A 172 8.21 -19.33 6.55
CA ILE A 172 9.21 -19.89 7.48
C ILE A 172 8.79 -21.28 7.96
N ILE A 173 7.50 -21.48 8.33
CA ILE A 173 6.95 -22.79 8.67
C ILE A 173 7.10 -23.76 7.49
N ASN A 174 6.84 -23.29 6.27
CA ASN A 174 6.99 -24.08 5.05
C ASN A 174 8.45 -24.51 4.82
N VAL A 175 9.40 -23.61 5.03
CA VAL A 175 10.85 -23.89 4.98
C VAL A 175 11.26 -24.92 6.03
N ALA A 176 10.81 -24.77 7.28
CA ALA A 176 11.08 -25.74 8.34
C ALA A 176 10.53 -27.13 8.00
N ASN A 177 9.35 -27.19 7.38
CA ASN A 177 8.75 -28.44 6.93
C ASN A 177 9.56 -29.12 5.82
N VAL A 178 10.07 -28.34 4.85
CA VAL A 178 11.00 -28.86 3.83
C VAL A 178 12.24 -29.48 4.49
N PHE A 179 12.88 -28.80 5.43
CA PHE A 179 14.05 -29.33 6.12
C PHE A 179 13.76 -30.62 6.89
N LEU A 180 12.61 -30.70 7.56
CA LEU A 180 12.17 -31.88 8.28
C LEU A 180 12.05 -33.10 7.36
N VAL A 181 11.40 -32.93 6.20
CA VAL A 181 11.22 -34.03 5.24
C VAL A 181 12.53 -34.38 4.54
N LEU A 182 13.33 -33.38 4.17
CA LEU A 182 14.61 -33.58 3.47
C LEU A 182 15.64 -34.31 4.35
N ASN A 183 15.69 -34.00 5.65
CA ASN A 183 16.55 -34.70 6.61
C ASN A 183 16.23 -36.21 6.65
N THR A 184 14.94 -36.53 6.58
CA THR A 184 14.47 -37.93 6.56
C THR A 184 14.95 -38.65 5.29
N ILE A 185 14.82 -38.01 4.13
CA ILE A 185 15.23 -38.57 2.83
C ILE A 185 16.74 -38.81 2.78
N LEU A 186 17.55 -37.87 3.28
CA LEU A 186 19.01 -38.01 3.34
C LEU A 186 19.42 -39.18 4.24
N SER A 187 18.72 -39.36 5.37
CA SER A 187 19.00 -40.44 6.31
C SER A 187 18.59 -41.84 5.80
N SER A 188 17.69 -41.91 4.81
CA SER A 188 17.14 -43.17 4.29
C SER A 188 17.62 -43.53 2.88
N MET A 189 18.65 -42.84 2.35
CA MET A 189 19.11 -43.06 0.98
C MET A 189 19.64 -44.48 0.79
N SER A 190 18.99 -45.24 -0.10
CA SER A 190 19.50 -46.51 -0.59
C SER A 190 20.01 -46.38 -2.03
N ILE A 191 21.09 -47.09 -2.34
CA ILE A 191 21.73 -47.07 -3.68
C ILE A 191 20.72 -47.48 -4.77
N SER A 192 19.84 -48.45 -4.46
CA SER A 192 18.82 -48.97 -5.40
C SER A 192 17.79 -47.93 -5.86
N LYS A 193 17.60 -46.84 -5.10
CA LYS A 193 16.63 -45.77 -5.41
C LYS A 193 17.31 -44.40 -5.54
N ALA A 194 18.61 -44.36 -5.81
CA ALA A 194 19.40 -43.12 -5.81
C ALA A 194 18.81 -42.05 -6.75
N LEU A 195 18.37 -42.43 -7.95
CA LEU A 195 17.80 -41.49 -8.93
C LEU A 195 16.49 -40.84 -8.44
N SER A 196 15.60 -41.62 -7.80
CA SER A 196 14.37 -41.12 -7.19
C SER A 196 14.64 -40.19 -6.01
N HIS A 197 15.67 -40.48 -5.20
CA HIS A 197 16.08 -39.61 -4.09
C HIS A 197 16.66 -38.29 -4.59
N ILE A 198 17.49 -38.32 -5.64
CA ILE A 198 18.04 -37.10 -6.28
C ILE A 198 16.89 -36.22 -6.82
N MET A 199 15.93 -36.81 -7.52
CA MET A 199 14.76 -36.08 -8.03
C MET A 199 13.92 -35.46 -6.91
N LEU A 200 13.73 -36.17 -5.79
CA LEU A 200 13.06 -35.62 -4.61
C LEU A 200 13.81 -34.45 -3.99
N ILE A 201 15.13 -34.57 -3.83
CA ILE A 201 15.97 -33.48 -3.33
C ILE A 201 15.79 -32.24 -4.21
N ILE A 202 15.78 -32.39 -5.53
CA ILE A 202 15.55 -31.27 -6.47
C ILE A 202 14.17 -30.62 -6.24
N LEU A 203 13.10 -31.42 -6.10
CA LEU A 203 11.75 -30.90 -5.89
C LEU A 203 11.59 -30.17 -4.53
N TYR A 204 12.20 -30.69 -3.47
CA TYR A 204 12.23 -30.03 -2.17
C TYR A 204 13.08 -28.76 -2.19
N MET A 205 14.21 -28.75 -2.89
CA MET A 205 15.02 -27.55 -3.11
C MET A 205 14.25 -26.50 -3.92
N LEU A 206 13.47 -26.89 -4.93
CA LEU A 206 12.59 -25.98 -5.66
C LEU A 206 11.54 -25.35 -4.74
N THR A 207 10.94 -26.15 -3.86
CA THR A 207 9.96 -25.68 -2.86
C THR A 207 10.60 -24.71 -1.85
N LEU A 208 11.83 -24.99 -1.43
CA LEU A 208 12.64 -24.13 -0.56
C LEU A 208 12.91 -22.78 -1.24
N ILE A 209 13.45 -22.79 -2.46
CA ILE A 209 13.75 -21.59 -3.24
C ILE A 209 12.50 -20.76 -3.42
N THR A 210 11.38 -21.38 -3.80
CA THR A 210 10.09 -20.69 -3.97
C THR A 210 9.68 -19.99 -2.67
N SER A 211 9.73 -20.68 -1.53
CA SER A 211 9.38 -20.11 -0.23
C SER A 211 10.27 -18.91 0.15
N ILE A 212 11.59 -19.04 -0.07
CA ILE A 212 12.57 -17.96 0.19
C ILE A 212 12.34 -16.76 -0.73
N THR A 213 12.07 -16.99 -2.02
CA THR A 213 11.76 -15.93 -2.97
C THR A 213 10.52 -15.15 -2.53
N TYR A 214 9.47 -15.82 -2.07
CA TYR A 214 8.26 -15.14 -1.58
C TYR A 214 8.52 -14.36 -0.28
N ILE A 215 9.34 -14.87 0.65
CA ILE A 215 9.80 -14.10 1.81
C ILE A 215 10.53 -12.83 1.35
N HIS A 216 11.46 -12.97 0.40
CA HIS A 216 12.25 -11.85 -0.11
C HIS A 216 11.37 -10.79 -0.82
N VAL A 217 10.41 -11.23 -1.66
CA VAL A 217 9.44 -10.35 -2.31
C VAL A 217 8.59 -9.61 -1.27
N LEU A 218 8.10 -10.29 -0.23
CA LEU A 218 7.36 -9.65 0.86
C LEU A 218 8.22 -8.62 1.61
N TYR A 219 9.48 -8.93 1.87
CA TYR A 219 10.40 -7.99 2.52
C TYR A 219 10.69 -6.77 1.64
N ILE A 220 10.96 -6.95 0.35
CA ILE A 220 11.17 -5.85 -0.61
C ILE A 220 9.91 -4.98 -0.72
N THR A 221 8.74 -5.60 -0.89
CA THR A 221 7.48 -4.88 -1.10
C THR A 221 7.01 -4.13 0.15
N SER A 222 7.40 -4.58 1.34
CA SER A 222 7.19 -3.87 2.60
C SER A 222 8.34 -2.95 3.01
N SER A 223 9.46 -2.93 2.27
CA SER A 223 10.64 -2.16 2.64
C SER A 223 10.39 -0.65 2.57
N ARG A 224 11.11 0.12 3.40
CA ARG A 224 11.14 1.59 3.37
C ARG A 224 11.35 2.16 1.96
N LYS A 225 11.99 1.42 1.05
CA LYS A 225 12.31 1.86 -0.32
C LYS A 225 11.11 1.81 -1.27
N SER A 226 10.29 0.75 -1.25
CA SER A 226 9.05 0.67 -2.04
C SER A 226 8.00 1.67 -1.53
N VAL A 227 7.89 1.80 -0.20
CA VAL A 227 7.10 2.84 0.47
C VAL A 227 7.56 4.22 0.02
N SER A 228 8.88 4.48 0.04
CA SER A 228 9.43 5.77 -0.41
C SER A 228 9.25 6.02 -1.91
N MET A 229 9.10 4.98 -2.72
CA MET A 229 8.89 5.11 -4.17
C MET A 229 7.44 5.45 -4.46
N VAL A 230 6.48 4.79 -3.80
CA VAL A 230 5.07 5.17 -3.84
C VAL A 230 4.86 6.56 -3.24
N GLU A 231 5.55 6.88 -2.14
CA GLU A 231 5.59 8.21 -1.53
C GLU A 231 6.17 9.25 -2.50
N LYS A 232 7.30 8.96 -3.17
CA LYS A 232 7.87 9.82 -4.20
C LYS A 232 6.90 10.00 -5.36
N THR A 233 6.31 8.94 -5.90
CA THR A 233 5.36 9.03 -7.01
C THR A 233 4.12 9.84 -6.62
N LEU A 234 3.60 9.67 -5.41
CA LEU A 234 2.56 10.52 -4.84
C LEU A 234 3.02 11.98 -4.75
N LEU A 235 4.21 12.24 -4.21
CA LEU A 235 4.78 13.58 -4.09
C LEU A 235 5.04 14.22 -5.47
N THR A 236 5.48 13.47 -6.47
CA THR A 236 5.71 13.97 -7.83
C THR A 236 4.38 14.27 -8.52
N LEU A 237 3.39 13.38 -8.41
CA LEU A 237 2.03 13.62 -8.93
C LEU A 237 1.37 14.83 -8.24
N LEU A 238 1.58 14.99 -6.94
CA LEU A 238 1.13 16.16 -6.16
C LEU A 238 1.86 17.45 -6.56
N ARG A 239 3.16 17.37 -6.87
CA ARG A 239 3.97 18.52 -7.28
C ARG A 239 3.66 18.97 -8.71
N ASP A 240 3.50 18.04 -9.64
CA ASP A 240 3.19 18.33 -11.04
C ASP A 240 1.77 18.86 -11.21
N ILE A 241 0.82 18.46 -10.35
CA ILE A 241 -0.55 18.98 -10.35
C ILE A 241 -0.61 20.35 -9.66
N GLY A 242 0.11 20.54 -8.55
CA GLY A 242 0.24 21.86 -7.90
C GLY A 242 0.91 22.92 -8.79
N LEU A 243 1.85 22.50 -9.63
CA LEU A 243 2.50 23.35 -10.63
C LEU A 243 1.58 23.67 -11.82
N LYS A 244 0.78 22.71 -12.30
CA LYS A 244 -0.18 22.97 -13.39
C LYS A 244 -1.31 23.93 -13.01
N THR A 245 -1.64 24.05 -11.72
CA THR A 245 -2.56 25.11 -11.23
C THR A 245 -1.88 26.47 -11.04
N SER A 246 -0.55 26.54 -11.06
CA SER A 246 0.22 27.78 -10.86
C SER A 246 0.96 28.29 -12.10
N GLU A 247 0.81 27.64 -13.27
CA GLU A 247 1.40 28.10 -14.52
C GLU A 247 0.64 29.29 -15.11
N SER A 248 0.73 30.43 -14.41
CA SER A 248 0.73 31.74 -15.03
C SER A 248 2.05 32.44 -14.72
N LYS A 249 3.01 32.23 -15.62
CA LYS A 249 4.16 33.07 -15.99
C LYS A 249 5.34 33.24 -15.01
N THR A 250 6.50 33.23 -15.69
CA THR A 250 7.85 33.79 -15.46
C THR A 250 8.94 32.97 -14.76
N SER A 251 10.12 33.14 -15.36
CA SER A 251 11.42 32.46 -15.27
C SER A 251 12.13 32.40 -13.90
N GLY A 252 11.38 32.51 -12.79
CA GLY A 252 11.90 32.43 -11.42
C GLY A 252 11.81 31.04 -10.75
N GLU A 253 11.33 30.00 -11.45
CA GLU A 253 10.96 28.71 -10.85
C GLU A 253 12.13 27.80 -10.44
N LYS A 254 13.27 27.86 -11.14
CA LYS A 254 14.43 27.01 -10.80
C LYS A 254 14.98 27.28 -9.39
N ASN A 255 15.09 28.55 -8.99
CA ASN A 255 15.57 28.92 -7.65
C ASN A 255 14.57 28.53 -6.54
N LYS A 256 13.26 28.69 -6.78
CA LYS A 256 12.22 28.34 -5.79
C LYS A 256 12.16 26.84 -5.53
N GLU A 257 12.44 26.02 -6.54
CA GLU A 257 12.41 24.57 -6.41
C GLU A 257 13.60 24.01 -5.61
N GLU A 258 14.80 24.57 -5.80
CA GLU A 258 15.98 24.23 -5.00
C GLU A 258 15.81 24.66 -3.54
N GLU A 259 15.27 25.85 -3.31
CA GLU A 259 15.01 26.39 -1.99
C GLU A 259 13.99 25.54 -1.22
N TYR A 260 12.93 25.10 -1.91
CA TYR A 260 11.96 24.15 -1.37
C TYR A 260 12.59 22.79 -0.98
N LYS A 261 13.40 22.20 -1.88
CA LYS A 261 14.08 20.91 -1.60
C LYS A 261 15.03 21.02 -0.41
N LYS A 262 15.76 22.12 -0.32
CA LYS A 262 16.67 22.41 0.79
C LYS A 262 15.90 22.48 2.10
N LEU A 263 14.83 23.26 2.13
CA LEU A 263 14.00 23.43 3.33
C LEU A 263 13.29 22.13 3.76
N TYR A 264 12.81 21.34 2.81
CA TYR A 264 12.21 20.04 3.09
C TYR A 264 13.21 19.08 3.76
N ASN A 265 14.42 18.99 3.21
CA ASN A 265 15.47 18.12 3.76
C ASN A 265 15.96 18.60 5.13
N GLU A 266 16.04 19.90 5.33
CA GLU A 266 16.40 20.51 6.61
C GLU A 266 15.36 20.17 7.69
N LEU A 267 14.07 20.38 7.41
CA LEU A 267 12.99 20.03 8.34
C LEU A 267 12.93 18.54 8.65
N LYS A 268 13.20 17.69 7.64
CA LYS A 268 13.31 16.25 7.82
C LYS A 268 14.42 15.89 8.80
N GLY A 269 15.59 16.52 8.69
CA GLY A 269 16.71 16.35 9.62
C GLY A 269 16.35 16.81 11.03
N ILE A 270 15.77 18.00 11.18
CA ILE A 270 15.35 18.53 12.48
C ILE A 270 14.35 17.60 13.19
N TYR A 271 13.40 17.02 12.46
CA TYR A 271 12.46 16.07 13.04
C TYR A 271 13.12 14.74 13.45
N LYS A 272 14.12 14.26 12.72
CA LYS A 272 14.94 13.11 13.13
C LYS A 272 15.66 13.40 14.45
N ASP A 273 16.23 14.59 14.59
CA ASP A 273 16.95 15.00 15.80
C ASP A 273 16.00 15.14 17.00
N MET A 274 14.78 15.64 16.79
CA MET A 274 13.79 15.82 17.85
C MET A 274 13.11 14.51 18.30
N TYR A 275 12.84 13.59 17.37
CA TYR A 275 11.97 12.43 17.61
C TYR A 275 12.68 11.08 17.38
N GLY A 276 14.00 11.07 17.21
CA GLY A 276 14.82 9.87 17.08
C GLY A 276 14.61 9.12 15.77
N GLU A 277 14.80 7.80 15.79
CA GLU A 277 14.83 6.94 14.58
C GLU A 277 13.56 7.03 13.72
N PHE A 278 12.40 7.33 14.34
CA PHE A 278 11.11 7.47 13.66
C PHE A 278 10.77 8.92 13.27
N GLY A 279 11.62 9.90 13.60
CA GLY A 279 11.32 11.32 13.42
C GLY A 279 11.14 11.73 11.97
N GLU A 280 11.94 11.17 11.06
CA GLU A 280 11.77 11.40 9.62
C GLU A 280 10.42 10.90 9.09
N GLU A 281 9.97 9.75 9.60
CA GLU A 281 8.71 9.12 9.20
C GLU A 281 7.52 9.91 9.78
N TYR A 282 7.67 10.44 11.00
CA TYR A 282 6.69 11.33 11.60
C TYR A 282 6.56 12.66 10.85
N PHE A 283 7.68 13.27 10.45
CA PHE A 283 7.69 14.47 9.59
C PHE A 283 6.96 14.22 8.28
N ARG A 284 7.34 13.14 7.58
CA ARG A 284 6.73 12.74 6.30
C ARG A 284 5.24 12.47 6.44
N PHE A 285 4.85 11.79 7.51
CA PHE A 285 3.45 11.52 7.81
C PHE A 285 2.65 12.81 8.00
N ARG A 286 3.14 13.75 8.82
CA ARG A 286 2.47 15.04 9.02
C ARG A 286 2.45 15.89 7.74
N TYR A 287 3.54 15.88 6.99
CA TYR A 287 3.68 16.60 5.72
C TYR A 287 2.64 16.08 4.72
N MET A 288 2.52 14.76 4.59
CA MET A 288 1.55 14.11 3.71
C MET A 288 0.10 14.36 4.16
N ILE A 289 -0.18 14.35 5.47
CA ILE A 289 -1.52 14.71 5.97
C ILE A 289 -1.89 16.11 5.51
N LEU A 290 -1.01 17.10 5.68
CA LEU A 290 -1.32 18.48 5.34
C LEU A 290 -1.46 18.68 3.82
N LEU A 291 -0.67 17.98 3.01
CA LEU A 291 -0.82 17.97 1.55
C LEU A 291 -2.17 17.40 1.11
N VAL A 292 -2.56 16.26 1.68
CA VAL A 292 -3.84 15.61 1.39
C VAL A 292 -5.02 16.49 1.83
N ASN A 293 -4.80 17.37 2.80
CA ASN A 293 -5.78 18.38 3.24
C ASN A 293 -5.82 19.63 2.35
N GLY A 294 -5.13 19.60 1.20
CA GLY A 294 -5.12 20.69 0.23
C GLY A 294 -4.33 21.92 0.67
N MET A 295 -3.41 21.77 1.63
CA MET A 295 -2.47 22.84 1.98
C MET A 295 -1.32 22.87 0.96
N PRO A 296 -0.94 24.04 0.42
CA PRO A 296 0.16 24.15 -0.53
C PRO A 296 1.49 23.67 0.09
N PRO A 297 2.36 22.97 -0.68
CA PRO A 297 3.64 22.46 -0.21
C PRO A 297 4.49 23.47 0.58
N ASN A 298 4.57 24.71 0.10
CA ASN A 298 5.34 25.80 0.72
C ASN A 298 4.75 26.27 2.06
N GLU A 299 3.42 26.29 2.18
CA GLU A 299 2.74 26.67 3.42
C GLU A 299 2.93 25.60 4.50
N ILE A 300 2.96 24.33 4.11
CA ILE A 300 3.23 23.21 5.01
C ILE A 300 4.62 23.34 5.63
N LEU A 301 5.65 23.62 4.82
CA LEU A 301 7.01 23.78 5.32
C LEU A 301 7.14 25.00 6.25
N LYS A 302 6.50 26.12 5.91
CA LYS A 302 6.43 27.30 6.79
C LYS A 302 5.74 26.99 8.11
N LYS A 303 4.66 26.20 8.08
CA LYS A 303 3.96 25.74 9.28
C LYS A 303 4.83 24.85 10.16
N PHE A 304 5.59 23.93 9.58
CA PHE A 304 6.52 23.11 10.38
C PHE A 304 7.67 23.92 10.96
N LEU A 305 8.21 24.89 10.21
CA LEU A 305 9.21 25.83 10.72
C LEU A 305 8.68 26.62 11.92
N SER A 306 7.45 27.15 11.85
CA SER A 306 6.87 27.94 12.94
C SER A 306 6.58 27.07 14.17
N GLU A 307 6.08 25.85 13.98
CA GLU A 307 5.88 24.87 15.05
C GLU A 307 7.19 24.51 15.76
N ILE A 308 8.27 24.25 15.00
CA ILE A 308 9.60 23.97 15.56
C ILE A 308 10.12 25.17 16.37
N ARG A 309 10.00 26.40 15.83
CA ARG A 309 10.41 27.62 16.55
C ARG A 309 9.66 27.77 17.87
N ASN A 310 8.36 27.51 17.88
CA ASN A 310 7.54 27.57 19.09
C ASN A 310 7.91 26.49 20.13
N ILE A 311 8.34 25.30 19.69
CA ILE A 311 8.81 24.23 20.58
C ILE A 311 10.16 24.61 21.21
N ARG A 312 11.07 25.24 20.44
CA ARG A 312 12.38 25.70 20.96
C ARG A 312 12.24 26.79 22.02
N ILE A 313 11.40 27.80 21.76
CA ILE A 313 11.16 28.92 22.69
C ILE A 313 10.59 28.43 24.04
N ARG A 314 9.85 27.32 24.07
CA ARG A 314 9.30 26.73 25.30
C ARG A 314 10.29 25.87 26.10
N LYS A 315 11.45 25.52 25.54
CA LYS A 315 12.52 24.80 26.24
C LYS A 315 13.55 25.73 26.88
N ASP A 316 13.61 26.98 26.42
CA ASP A 316 14.56 27.99 26.89
C ASP A 316 13.95 28.93 27.95
N ASN A 317 12.70 28.69 28.36
CA ASN A 317 12.01 29.29 29.52
C ASN A 317 11.77 28.24 30.59
#